data_AF-A0A914FCS1-F1
#
_entry.id   AF-A0A914FCS1-F1
#
_cell.length_a   1.000
_cell.length_b   1.000
_cell.length_c   1.000
_cell.angle_alpha   90.00
_cell.angle_beta   90.00
_cell.angle_gamma   90.00
#
_symmetry.space_group_name_H-M   'P 1'
#
loop_
_entity.id
_entity.type
_entity.pdbx_description
1 polymer ?
#
loop_
_entity_poly.entity_id
_entity_poly.type
_entity_poly.pdbx_seq_one_letter_code
_entity_poly.pdbx_strand_id
1 'polypeptide(L)'
;MLKLANNILGNNQTATVLVHRRFELEKNITLPKNKNKLKELYLKKLAIPFHSQVYSPGHYIPNLQKWFETPESEELTITQTLEYGNIAWEPQFVANSRIPFHDERFPYRFRSNSHLVNPF
;
A
#
# COMPACT_ATOMS: atom_id res chain seq x y z
N MET A 1 13.65 1.18 -1.43
CA MET A 1 12.68 1.37 -0.32
C MET A 1 13.39 1.81 0.96
N LEU A 2 14.46 1.12 1.38
CA LEU A 2 15.16 1.37 2.67
C LEU A 2 15.64 2.81 2.88
N LYS A 3 16.30 3.44 1.88
CA LYS A 3 16.80 4.82 1.98
C LYS A 3 15.66 5.82 2.26
N LEU A 4 14.55 5.70 1.54
CA LEU A 4 13.37 6.55 1.72
C LEU A 4 12.71 6.30 3.08
N ALA A 5 12.58 5.05 3.48
CA ALA A 5 12.03 4.66 4.78
C ALA A 5 12.86 5.23 5.94
N ASN A 6 14.19 5.16 5.87
CA ASN A 6 15.06 5.72 6.92
C ASN A 6 14.94 7.25 7.00
N ASN A 7 14.76 7.94 5.87
CA ASN A 7 14.57 9.39 5.86
C ASN A 7 13.22 9.78 6.50
N ILE A 8 12.13 9.12 6.10
CA ILE A 8 10.78 9.48 6.53
C ILE A 8 10.46 8.96 7.95
N LEU A 9 10.91 7.75 8.28
CA LEU A 9 10.57 7.06 9.54
C LEU A 9 11.68 7.15 10.59
N GLY A 10 12.85 7.71 10.25
CA GLY A 10 14.06 7.64 11.08
C GLY A 10 13.95 8.31 12.46
N ASN A 11 13.02 9.24 12.63
CA ASN A 11 12.90 10.02 13.86
C ASN A 11 11.84 9.48 14.84
N ASN A 12 11.10 8.41 14.51
CA ASN A 12 10.09 7.73 15.35
C ASN A 12 9.01 8.63 16.02
N GLN A 13 8.97 9.93 15.72
CA GLN A 13 8.12 10.94 16.37
C GLN A 13 6.73 11.05 15.77
N THR A 14 6.51 10.59 14.53
CA THR A 14 5.20 10.66 13.87
C THR A 14 4.63 9.26 13.65
N ALA A 15 3.33 9.08 13.91
CA ALA A 15 2.58 7.87 13.56
C ALA A 15 2.36 7.83 12.04
N THR A 16 3.44 7.59 11.30
CA THR A 16 3.48 7.61 9.84
C THR A 16 3.90 6.23 9.33
N VAL A 17 3.23 5.77 8.28
CA VAL A 17 3.57 4.51 7.60
C VAL A 17 3.68 4.75 6.11
N LEU A 18 4.49 3.93 5.44
CA LEU A 18 4.62 3.97 3.99
C LEU A 18 3.64 2.97 3.37
N VAL A 19 2.65 3.49 2.64
CA VAL A 19 1.65 2.68 1.94
C VAL A 19 2.06 2.53 0.47
N HIS A 20 1.88 1.34 -0.09
CA HIS A 20 2.07 1.08 -1.52
C HIS A 20 0.77 0.57 -2.15
N ARG A 21 0.59 0.83 -3.45
CA ARG A 21 -0.54 0.30 -4.20
C ARG A 21 -0.28 -1.17 -4.55
N ARG A 22 -1.28 -2.01 -4.36
CA ARG A 22 -1.32 -3.38 -4.86
C ARG A 22 -2.40 -3.52 -5.92
N PHE A 23 -2.16 -4.44 -6.84
CA PHE A 23 -3.10 -4.79 -7.90
C PHE A 23 -3.29 -6.30 -7.95
N GLU A 24 -4.49 -6.71 -8.32
CA GLU A 24 -4.83 -8.08 -8.68
C GLU A 24 -4.81 -8.17 -10.20
N LEU A 25 -4.25 -9.27 -10.72
CA LEU A 25 -4.14 -9.51 -12.14
C LEU A 25 -5.06 -10.66 -12.53
N GLU A 26 -5.59 -10.57 -13.75
CA GLU A 26 -6.31 -11.68 -14.38
C GLU A 26 -5.41 -12.93 -14.47
N LYS A 27 -6.04 -14.12 -14.45
CA LYS A 27 -5.30 -15.38 -14.52
C LYS A 27 -4.46 -15.43 -15.81
N ASN A 28 -3.26 -16.02 -15.73
CA ASN A 28 -2.31 -16.19 -16.85
C ASN A 28 -1.71 -14.89 -17.42
N ILE A 29 -1.87 -13.75 -16.75
CA ILE A 29 -1.15 -12.53 -17.11
C ILE A 29 0.24 -12.54 -16.48
N THR A 30 1.26 -12.30 -17.30
CA THR A 30 2.64 -12.10 -16.82
C THR A 30 2.72 -10.85 -15.93
N LEU A 31 3.37 -10.98 -14.77
CA LEU A 31 3.60 -9.88 -13.85
C LEU A 31 4.25 -8.68 -14.57
N PRO A 32 3.65 -7.47 -14.51
CA PRO A 32 4.23 -6.30 -15.12
C PRO A 32 5.53 -5.93 -14.39
N LYS A 33 6.60 -5.69 -15.16
CA LYS A 33 7.92 -5.32 -14.62
C LYS A 33 8.01 -3.84 -14.25
N ASN A 34 7.08 -3.02 -14.71
CA ASN A 34 7.07 -1.58 -14.48
C ASN A 34 5.64 -1.01 -14.46
N LYS A 35 5.49 0.23 -14.00
CA LYS A 35 4.22 0.95 -13.84
C LYS A 35 3.54 1.21 -15.18
N ASN A 36 4.31 1.47 -16.24
CA ASN A 36 3.78 1.67 -17.59
C ASN A 36 3.06 0.41 -18.08
N LYS A 37 3.67 -0.76 -17.92
CA LYS A 37 3.02 -2.03 -18.28
C LYS A 37 1.80 -2.33 -17.41
N LEU A 38 1.88 -2.01 -16.12
CA LEU A 38 0.73 -2.11 -15.21
C LEU A 38 -0.41 -1.18 -15.64
N LYS A 39 -0.13 0.03 -16.10
CA LYS A 39 -1.12 0.99 -16.63
C LYS A 39 -1.83 0.41 -17.86
N GLU A 40 -1.09 -0.19 -18.79
CA GLU A 40 -1.70 -0.87 -19.95
C GLU A 40 -2.67 -1.97 -19.53
N LEU A 41 -2.26 -2.83 -18.58
CA LEU A 41 -3.11 -3.90 -18.05
C LEU A 41 -4.36 -3.34 -17.36
N TYR A 42 -4.20 -2.28 -16.57
CA TYR A 42 -5.29 -1.58 -15.91
C TYR A 42 -6.31 -1.01 -16.91
N LEU A 43 -5.84 -0.34 -17.97
CA LEU A 43 -6.71 0.20 -19.02
C LEU A 43 -7.46 -0.90 -19.79
N LYS A 44 -6.83 -2.08 -19.93
CA LYS A 44 -7.46 -3.28 -20.52
C LYS A 44 -8.36 -4.04 -19.55
N LYS A 45 -8.54 -3.56 -18.31
CA LYS A 45 -9.29 -4.24 -17.22
C LYS A 45 -8.72 -5.62 -16.87
N LEU A 46 -7.44 -5.86 -17.15
CA LEU A 46 -6.70 -7.08 -16.79
C LEU A 46 -5.94 -6.94 -15.47
N ALA A 47 -5.90 -5.72 -14.92
CA ALA A 47 -5.40 -5.42 -13.59
C ALA A 47 -6.39 -4.51 -12.88
N ILE A 48 -6.71 -4.82 -11.62
CA ILE A 48 -7.57 -3.98 -10.78
C ILE A 48 -6.86 -3.65 -9.47
N PRO A 49 -7.15 -2.51 -8.81
CA PRO A 49 -6.65 -2.25 -7.48
C PRO A 49 -7.09 -3.38 -6.53
N PHE A 50 -6.18 -3.80 -5.65
CA PHE A 50 -6.41 -4.91 -4.72
C PHE A 50 -7.72 -4.75 -3.95
N HIS A 51 -8.52 -5.81 -3.90
CA HIS A 51 -9.84 -5.86 -3.27
C HIS A 51 -10.83 -4.78 -3.72
N SER A 52 -10.64 -4.10 -4.86
CA SER A 52 -11.59 -3.07 -5.31
C SER A 52 -13.01 -3.60 -5.56
N GLN A 53 -13.15 -4.89 -5.86
CA GLN A 53 -14.44 -5.56 -6.08
C GLN A 53 -15.00 -6.25 -4.83
N VAL A 54 -14.17 -6.50 -3.81
CA VAL A 54 -14.57 -7.25 -2.60
C VAL A 54 -14.74 -6.32 -1.40
N TYR A 55 -13.78 -5.42 -1.18
CA TYR A 55 -13.76 -4.48 -0.06
C TYR A 55 -13.01 -3.19 -0.40
N SER A 56 -13.56 -2.43 -1.34
CA SER A 56 -13.00 -1.12 -1.74
C SER A 56 -12.81 -0.15 -0.56
N PRO A 57 -13.76 0.01 0.40
CA PRO A 57 -13.59 0.97 1.50
C PRO A 57 -12.34 0.74 2.35
N GLY A 58 -11.88 -0.51 2.47
CA GLY A 58 -10.69 -0.84 3.26
C GLY A 58 -9.37 -0.67 2.51
N HIS A 59 -9.37 -0.73 1.19
CA HIS A 59 -8.12 -0.73 0.42
C HIS A 59 -8.03 0.39 -0.62
N TYR A 60 -9.05 1.24 -0.69
CA TYR A 60 -9.07 2.38 -1.59
C TYR A 60 -7.93 3.37 -1.26
N ILE A 61 -7.24 3.83 -2.31
CA ILE A 61 -6.21 4.87 -2.22
C ILE A 61 -6.52 5.89 -3.32
N PRO A 62 -6.83 7.16 -2.99
CA PRO A 62 -7.25 8.19 -3.96
C PRO A 62 -6.12 8.55 -4.94
N ASN A 63 -6.45 9.28 -6.01
CA ASN A 63 -5.49 9.78 -7.01
C ASN A 63 -4.79 8.67 -7.84
N LEU A 64 -5.49 7.59 -8.16
CA LEU A 64 -4.95 6.49 -8.98
C LEU A 64 -4.50 6.95 -10.38
N GLN A 65 -5.32 7.77 -11.04
CA GLN A 65 -5.00 8.27 -12.37
C GLN A 65 -3.75 9.16 -12.35
N LYS A 66 -3.68 10.14 -11.44
CA LYS A 66 -2.50 10.99 -11.24
C LYS A 66 -1.23 10.18 -10.94
N TRP A 67 -1.36 9.10 -10.16
CA TRP A 67 -0.24 8.18 -9.89
C TRP A 67 0.26 7.46 -11.15
N PHE A 68 -0.65 7.04 -12.04
CA PHE A 68 -0.33 6.47 -13.35
C PHE A 68 0.23 7.49 -14.36
N GLU A 69 -0.03 8.78 -14.17
CA GLU A 69 0.49 9.87 -15.01
C GLU A 69 1.86 10.36 -14.54
N THR A 70 2.22 10.10 -13.27
CA THR A 70 3.57 10.40 -12.78
C THR A 70 4.59 9.58 -13.58
N PRO A 71 5.70 10.16 -14.08
CA PRO A 71 6.73 9.41 -14.79
C PRO A 71 7.30 8.25 -13.96
N GLU A 72 7.86 7.24 -14.65
CA GLU A 72 8.71 6.26 -13.97
C GLU A 72 10.05 6.89 -13.61
N SER A 73 10.54 6.53 -12.43
CA SER A 73 11.85 6.95 -11.93
C SER A 73 12.49 5.76 -11.24
N GLU A 74 13.81 5.65 -11.32
CA GLU A 74 14.59 4.69 -10.53
C GLU A 74 14.59 5.08 -9.05
N GLU A 75 14.41 6.37 -8.75
CA GLU A 75 14.28 6.87 -7.39
C GLU A 75 12.84 6.76 -6.90
N LEU A 76 12.67 6.17 -5.71
CA LEU A 76 11.38 6.09 -5.05
C LEU A 76 11.00 7.44 -4.45
N THR A 77 9.81 7.91 -4.80
CA THR A 77 9.25 9.18 -4.34
C THR A 77 7.90 8.98 -3.67
N ILE A 78 7.55 9.90 -2.78
CA ILE A 78 6.21 9.96 -2.19
C ILE A 78 5.30 10.72 -3.15
N THR A 79 4.26 10.05 -3.63
CA THR A 79 3.33 10.67 -4.59
C THR A 79 2.22 11.47 -3.90
N GLN A 80 1.90 11.15 -2.64
CA GLN A 80 0.92 11.86 -1.81
C GLN A 80 1.07 11.46 -0.34
N THR A 81 0.65 12.36 0.54
CA THR A 81 0.44 12.08 1.97
C THR A 81 -1.06 12.07 2.23
N LEU A 82 -1.51 11.10 3.04
CA LEU A 82 -2.91 10.95 3.42
C LEU A 82 -3.00 11.00 4.94
N GLU A 83 -3.95 11.76 5.46
CA GLU A 83 -4.29 11.70 6.87
C GLU A 83 -5.14 10.45 7.15
N TYR A 84 -4.82 9.76 8.24
CA TYR A 84 -5.62 8.62 8.66
C TYR A 84 -6.88 9.12 9.38
N GLY A 85 -8.03 8.97 8.73
CA GLY A 85 -9.32 9.42 9.28
C GLY A 85 -10.45 8.39 9.17
N ASN A 86 -10.16 7.17 8.75
CA ASN A 86 -11.17 6.14 8.49
C ASN A 86 -10.77 4.81 9.10
N ILE A 87 -11.49 4.36 10.14
CA ILE A 87 -11.24 3.09 10.83
C ILE A 87 -11.44 1.85 9.96
N ALA A 88 -12.21 1.97 8.87
CA ALA A 88 -12.41 0.90 7.91
C ALA A 88 -11.20 0.77 6.97
N TRP A 89 -10.34 1.78 6.89
CA TRP A 89 -9.20 1.80 5.98
C TRP A 89 -8.06 0.95 6.53
N GLU A 90 -7.76 -0.14 5.82
CA GLU A 90 -6.77 -1.14 6.16
C GLU A 90 -5.71 -1.22 5.06
N PRO A 91 -4.92 -0.15 4.86
CA PRO A 91 -3.88 -0.14 3.85
C PRO A 91 -2.78 -1.14 4.21
N GLN A 92 -2.16 -1.70 3.19
CA GLN A 92 -0.95 -2.47 3.38
C GLN A 92 0.25 -1.53 3.37
N PHE A 93 1.01 -1.56 4.45
CA PHE A 93 2.12 -0.67 4.65
C PHE A 93 3.44 -1.42 4.82
N VAL A 94 4.54 -0.68 4.63
CA VAL A 94 5.89 -1.12 4.93
C VAL A 94 6.36 -0.37 6.16
N ALA A 95 6.88 -1.11 7.13
CA ALA A 95 7.43 -0.57 8.36
C ALA A 95 8.84 -1.11 8.61
N ASN A 96 9.54 -0.45 9.54
CA ASN A 96 10.80 -0.93 10.06
C ASN A 96 10.56 -2.20 10.89
N SER A 97 11.44 -3.21 10.79
CA SER A 97 11.35 -4.44 11.59
C SER A 97 11.43 -4.23 13.11
N ARG A 98 11.80 -3.02 13.56
CA ARG A 98 11.87 -2.63 14.97
C ARG A 98 10.55 -2.11 15.55
N ILE A 99 9.48 -1.97 14.75
CA ILE A 99 8.18 -1.59 15.30
C ILE A 99 7.69 -2.69 16.25
N PRO A 100 7.07 -2.34 17.39
CA PRO A 100 6.49 -3.33 18.28
C PRO A 100 5.32 -4.05 17.58
N PHE A 101 5.06 -5.30 17.99
CA PHE A 101 3.90 -6.06 17.46
C PHE A 101 2.57 -5.34 17.71
N HIS A 102 2.49 -4.59 18.81
CA HIS A 102 1.35 -3.80 19.22
C HIS A 102 1.80 -2.36 19.45
N ASP A 103 1.67 -1.52 18.42
CA ASP A 103 1.97 -0.09 18.50
C ASP A 103 0.66 0.68 18.69
N GLU A 104 0.32 1.02 19.94
CA GLU A 104 -0.95 1.67 20.30
C GLU A 104 -1.08 3.10 19.75
N ARG A 105 -0.02 3.66 19.16
CA ARG A 105 -0.10 4.93 18.42
C ARG A 105 -0.92 4.79 17.14
N PHE A 106 -1.09 3.55 16.65
CA PHE A 106 -1.96 3.24 15.53
C PHE A 106 -3.26 2.62 16.04
N PRO A 107 -4.41 3.06 15.52
CA PRO A 107 -5.68 2.45 15.87
C PRO A 107 -5.74 1.00 15.38
N TYR A 108 -6.37 0.14 16.17
CA TYR A 108 -6.61 -1.24 15.79
C TYR A 108 -7.52 -1.31 14.55
N ARG A 109 -7.17 -2.21 13.64
CA ARG A 109 -7.99 -2.51 12.46
C ARG A 109 -9.33 -3.12 12.86
N PHE A 110 -10.40 -2.75 12.15
CA PHE A 110 -11.72 -3.29 12.41
C PHE A 110 -11.84 -4.77 12.01
N ARG A 111 -11.09 -5.22 10.98
CA ARG A 111 -11.01 -6.62 10.53
C ARG A 111 -9.56 -7.09 10.59
N SER A 112 -9.21 -7.86 11.62
CA SER A 112 -7.85 -8.40 11.74
C SER A 112 -7.71 -9.76 11.07
N ASN A 113 -7.09 -9.80 9.89
CA ASN A 113 -6.71 -11.04 9.19
C ASN A 113 -5.18 -11.30 9.20
N SER A 114 -4.41 -10.64 10.06
CA SER A 114 -2.95 -10.83 10.13
C SER A 114 -2.45 -11.49 11.42
N HIS A 115 -3.35 -12.01 12.26
CA HIS A 115 -2.91 -12.87 13.34
C HIS A 115 -2.46 -14.20 12.73
N LEU A 116 -1.15 -14.42 12.67
CA LEU A 116 -0.64 -15.79 12.61
C LEU A 116 -1.17 -16.48 13.87
N VAL A 117 -2.03 -17.49 13.69
CA VAL A 117 -2.27 -18.47 14.74
C VAL A 117 -0.92 -19.15 14.95
N ASN A 118 -0.35 -18.96 16.12
CA ASN A 118 0.91 -19.58 16.50
C ASN A 118 0.72 -21.11 16.46
N PRO A 119 1.48 -21.87 15.64
CA PRO A 119 1.42 -23.32 15.68
C PRO A 119 2.29 -23.76 16.86
N PHE A 120 1.68 -23.90 18.03
CA PHE A 120 2.16 -24.83 19.06
C PHE A 120 1.25 -26.05 19.03
#